data_AF-A0A5J4N5J4-F1
#
_entry.id   AF-A0A5J4N5J4-F1
#
_cell.length_a   1.000
_cell.length_b   1.000
_cell.length_c   1.000
_cell.angle_alpha   90.00
_cell.angle_beta   90.00
_cell.angle_gamma   90.00
#
_symmetry.space_group_name_H-M   'P 1'
#
loop_
_entity.id
_entity.type
_entity.pdbx_description
1 polymer ?
#
loop_
_entity_poly.entity_id
_entity_poly.type
_entity_poly.pdbx_seq_one_letter_code
_entity_poly.pdbx_strand_id
1 'polypeptide(L)'
;MADRWIPTDLISPQYGSALSNLVNNPTGVQFVHRVLAYSTVAVATALWVSVMRVSVAQTGPRIRNAAHLVLASVWGQSALGVLTLLHYVPVSLGVMHQGGSLVLFSTLLWFTHCLRAVPK
;
A
#
# COMPACT_ATOMS: atom_id res chain seq x y z
N MET A 1 -0.53 4.95 21.88
CA MET A 1 -0.39 4.40 20.50
C MET A 1 0.92 4.83 19.85
N ALA A 2 1.39 6.08 20.02
CA ALA A 2 2.62 6.55 19.39
C ALA A 2 3.92 5.98 20.03
N ASP A 3 3.78 5.31 21.17
CA ASP A 3 4.82 4.87 22.08
C ASP A 3 5.04 3.34 22.06
N ARG A 4 4.20 2.58 21.34
CA ARG A 4 4.29 1.12 21.24
C ARG A 4 3.99 0.63 19.82
N TRP A 5 4.77 -0.34 19.36
CA TRP A 5 4.55 -1.01 18.07
C TRP A 5 3.28 -1.87 18.05
N ILE A 6 2.93 -2.47 19.19
CA ILE A 6 1.69 -3.25 19.38
C ILE A 6 0.81 -2.50 20.39
N PRO A 7 -0.38 -2.03 20.00
CA PRO A 7 -1.32 -1.39 20.92
C PRO A 7 -1.82 -2.35 22.00
N THR A 8 -1.93 -1.87 23.24
CA THR A 8 -2.41 -2.68 24.38
C THR A 8 -3.92 -2.94 24.32
N ASP A 9 -4.64 -2.10 23.61
CA ASP A 9 -6.07 -2.15 23.35
C ASP A 9 -6.42 -2.85 22.03
N LEU A 10 -5.47 -3.58 21.43
CA LEU A 10 -5.69 -4.34 20.20
C LEU A 10 -6.76 -5.42 20.36
N ILE A 11 -6.77 -6.11 21.51
CA ILE A 11 -7.80 -7.09 21.87
C ILE A 11 -8.48 -6.59 23.14
N SER A 12 -9.66 -6.02 22.98
CA SER A 12 -10.53 -5.60 24.07
C SER A 12 -11.68 -6.60 24.26
N PRO A 13 -12.01 -6.97 25.51
CA PRO A 13 -13.19 -7.77 25.83
C PRO A 13 -14.50 -7.14 25.31
N GLN A 14 -14.53 -5.82 25.12
CA GLN A 14 -15.70 -5.07 24.65
C GLN A 14 -16.24 -5.56 23.30
N TYR A 15 -15.36 -6.07 22.42
CA TYR A 15 -15.74 -6.51 21.08
C TYR A 15 -15.99 -8.03 20.99
N GLY A 16 -15.90 -8.76 22.10
CA GLY A 16 -16.27 -10.18 22.24
C GLY A 16 -15.29 -11.19 21.63
N SER A 17 -14.77 -10.94 20.41
CA SER A 17 -13.83 -11.83 19.73
C SER A 17 -12.62 -11.09 19.15
N ALA A 18 -11.53 -11.81 18.91
CA ALA A 18 -10.35 -11.25 18.26
C ALA A 18 -10.66 -10.75 16.85
N LEU A 19 -11.47 -11.47 16.07
CA LEU A 19 -11.88 -11.05 14.73
C LEU A 19 -12.69 -9.75 14.76
N SER A 20 -13.63 -9.64 15.70
CA SER A 20 -14.42 -8.41 15.88
C SER A 20 -13.54 -7.23 16.29
N ASN A 21 -12.50 -7.46 17.11
CA ASN A 21 -11.51 -6.42 17.39
C ASN A 21 -10.77 -5.97 16.11
N LEU A 22 -10.33 -6.88 15.25
CA LEU A 22 -9.57 -6.49 14.05
C LEU A 22 -10.39 -5.66 13.04
N VAL A 23 -11.72 -5.79 13.04
CA VAL A 23 -12.61 -5.15 12.05
C VAL A 23 -13.42 -3.99 12.62
N ASN A 24 -13.79 -4.05 13.91
CA ASN A 24 -14.69 -3.08 14.54
C ASN A 24 -14.00 -2.21 15.59
N ASN A 25 -12.88 -2.65 16.18
CA ASN A 25 -12.12 -1.81 17.10
C ASN A 25 -11.27 -0.82 16.28
N PRO A 26 -11.44 0.50 16.44
CA PRO A 26 -10.68 1.50 15.68
C PRO A 26 -9.16 1.29 15.77
N THR A 27 -8.67 0.87 16.93
CA THR A 27 -7.26 0.51 17.15
C THR A 27 -6.83 -0.70 16.32
N GLY A 28 -7.67 -1.74 16.32
CA GLY A 28 -7.46 -2.95 15.53
C GLY A 28 -7.43 -2.67 14.03
N VAL A 29 -8.41 -1.91 13.53
CA VAL A 29 -8.50 -1.51 12.12
C VAL A 29 -7.28 -0.71 11.70
N GLN A 30 -6.89 0.30 12.49
CA GLN A 30 -5.72 1.13 12.18
C GLN A 30 -4.42 0.33 12.22
N PHE A 31 -4.28 -0.61 13.15
CA PHE A 31 -3.12 -1.49 13.24
C PHE A 31 -3.01 -2.39 11.99
N VAL A 32 -4.10 -3.08 11.63
CA VAL A 32 -4.15 -3.93 10.43
C VAL A 32 -3.85 -3.11 9.18
N HIS A 33 -4.45 -1.92 9.03
CA HIS A 33 -4.20 -1.03 7.91
C HIS A 33 -2.72 -0.63 7.80
N ARG A 34 -2.05 -0.30 8.92
CA ARG A 34 -0.60 0.01 8.94
C ARG A 34 0.25 -1.17 8.51
N VAL A 35 -0.04 -2.37 9.02
CA VAL A 35 0.69 -3.60 8.63
C VAL A 35 0.51 -3.89 7.14
N LEU A 36 -0.70 -3.71 6.60
CA LEU A 36 -0.97 -3.82 5.17
C LEU A 36 -0.21 -2.76 4.37
N ALA A 37 -0.14 -1.52 4.84
CA ALA A 37 0.62 -0.47 4.17
C ALA A 37 2.12 -0.79 4.09
N TYR A 38 2.73 -1.22 5.21
CA TYR A 38 4.15 -1.58 5.24
C TYR A 38 4.47 -2.77 4.34
N SER A 39 3.66 -3.84 4.40
CA SER A 39 3.83 -5.01 3.54
C SER A 39 3.65 -4.65 2.06
N THR A 40 2.69 -3.80 1.73
CA THR A 40 2.48 -3.33 0.35
C THR A 40 3.68 -2.55 -0.19
N VAL A 41 4.23 -1.60 0.59
CA VAL A 41 5.44 -0.85 0.20
C VAL A 41 6.62 -1.80 -0.02
N ALA A 42 6.82 -2.75 0.90
CA ALA A 42 7.91 -3.72 0.81
C ALA A 42 7.79 -4.59 -0.45
N VAL A 43 6.61 -5.17 -0.71
CA VAL A 43 6.36 -6.03 -1.87
C VAL A 43 6.46 -5.25 -3.18
N ALA A 44 5.88 -4.05 -3.27
CA ALA A 44 5.97 -3.21 -4.46
C ALA A 44 7.41 -2.76 -4.75
N THR A 45 8.18 -2.44 -3.71
CA THR A 45 9.61 -2.12 -3.85
C THR A 45 10.40 -3.35 -4.30
N ALA A 46 10.15 -4.53 -3.73
CA ALA A 46 10.79 -5.77 -4.14
C ALA A 46 10.44 -6.14 -5.59
N LEU A 47 9.20 -5.93 -6.02
CA LEU A 47 8.76 -6.07 -7.41
C LEU A 47 9.56 -5.14 -8.32
N TRP A 48 9.66 -3.85 -7.98
CA TRP A 48 10.42 -2.89 -8.75
C TRP A 48 11.91 -3.28 -8.87
N VAL A 49 12.55 -3.66 -7.76
CA VAL A 49 13.94 -4.14 -7.76
C VAL A 49 14.10 -5.36 -8.66
N SER A 50 13.15 -6.31 -8.60
CA SER A 50 13.18 -7.52 -9.42
C SER A 50 13.13 -7.21 -10.92
N VAL A 51 12.28 -6.26 -11.34
CA VAL A 51 12.22 -5.80 -12.73
C VAL A 51 13.50 -5.08 -13.15
N MET A 52 14.09 -4.26 -12.26
CA MET A 52 15.33 -3.54 -12.56
C MET A 52 16.57 -4.43 -12.66
N ARG A 53 16.56 -5.59 -11.98
CA ARG A 53 17.63 -6.60 -12.08
C ARG A 53 17.61 -7.39 -13.38
N VAL A 54 16.46 -7.49 -14.04
CA VAL A 54 16.35 -8.12 -15.37
C VAL A 54 16.80 -7.13 -16.44
N SER A 55 17.47 -7.65 -17.48
CA SER A 55 17.98 -6.83 -18.57
C SER A 55 16.87 -6.05 -19.27
N VAL A 56 17.22 -4.86 -19.79
CA VAL A 56 16.29 -4.04 -20.59
C VAL A 56 15.84 -4.78 -21.84
N ALA A 57 16.70 -5.60 -22.43
CA ALA A 57 16.37 -6.39 -23.62
C ALA A 57 15.21 -7.38 -23.36
N GLN A 58 15.12 -7.92 -22.14
CA GLN A 58 14.07 -8.87 -21.75
C GLN A 58 12.80 -8.19 -21.23
N THR A 59 12.92 -7.05 -20.54
CA THR A 59 11.76 -6.35 -19.96
C THR A 59 11.14 -5.32 -20.91
N GLY A 60 11.94 -4.71 -21.78
CA GLY A 60 11.54 -3.57 -22.58
C GLY A 60 11.22 -2.32 -21.75
N PRO A 61 11.09 -1.16 -22.41
CA PRO A 61 10.82 0.12 -21.73
C PRO A 61 9.43 0.16 -21.08
N ARG A 62 8.43 -0.53 -21.65
CA ARG A 62 7.04 -0.47 -21.19
C ARG A 62 6.86 -1.10 -19.79
N ILE A 63 7.43 -2.28 -19.55
CA ILE A 63 7.35 -2.95 -18.23
C ILE A 63 8.13 -2.15 -17.19
N ARG A 64 9.31 -1.62 -17.56
CA ARG A 64 10.11 -0.79 -16.66
C ARG A 64 9.37 0.49 -16.25
N ASN A 65 8.76 1.20 -17.20
CA ASN A 65 7.96 2.39 -16.91
C ASN A 65 6.77 2.07 -16.01
N ALA A 66 6.06 0.97 -16.28
CA ALA A 66 4.97 0.52 -15.42
C ALA A 66 5.45 0.20 -13.99
N ALA A 67 6.62 -0.45 -13.84
CA ALA A 67 7.21 -0.72 -12.54
C ALA A 67 7.60 0.57 -11.79
N HIS A 68 8.18 1.57 -12.48
CA HIS A 68 8.46 2.89 -11.88
C HIS A 68 7.19 3.57 -11.38
N LEU A 69 6.09 3.48 -12.13
CA LEU A 69 4.82 4.08 -11.73
C LEU A 69 4.19 3.36 -10.53
N VAL A 70 4.29 2.03 -10.44
CA VAL A 70 3.91 1.27 -9.24
C VAL A 70 4.73 1.71 -8.03
N LEU A 71 6.04 1.90 -8.19
CA LEU A 71 6.90 2.38 -7.10
C LEU A 71 6.53 3.81 -6.67
N ALA A 72 6.35 4.72 -7.63
CA ALA A 72 5.99 6.10 -7.34
C ALA A 72 4.60 6.19 -6.67
N SER A 73 3.63 5.43 -7.15
CA SER A 73 2.27 5.43 -6.60
C SER A 73 2.21 4.84 -5.20
N VAL A 74 2.93 3.75 -4.90
CA VAL A 74 2.93 3.15 -3.56
C VAL A 74 3.57 4.09 -2.52
N TRP A 75 4.71 4.71 -2.85
CA TRP A 75 5.37 5.64 -1.94
C TRP A 75 4.58 6.94 -1.76
N GLY A 76 4.01 7.48 -2.85
CA GLY A 76 3.12 8.63 -2.79
C GLY A 76 1.88 8.35 -1.95
N GLN A 77 1.27 7.16 -2.12
CA GLN A 77 0.11 6.73 -1.34
C GLN A 77 0.42 6.61 0.16
N SER A 78 1.57 6.03 0.51
CA SER A 78 2.03 5.94 1.90
C SER A 78 2.31 7.32 2.50
N ALA A 79 2.96 8.22 1.76
CA ALA A 79 3.18 9.59 2.21
C ALA A 79 1.85 10.33 2.46
N LEU A 80 0.88 10.22 1.54
CA LEU A 80 -0.47 10.75 1.74
C LEU A 80 -1.14 10.17 2.98
N GLY A 81 -0.99 8.87 3.24
CA GLY A 81 -1.54 8.21 4.43
C GLY A 81 -0.88 8.67 5.74
N VAL A 82 0.38 9.08 5.72
CA VAL A 82 1.03 9.70 6.87
C VAL A 82 0.55 11.14 7.04
N LEU A 83 0.43 11.90 5.94
CA LEU A 83 -0.07 13.28 5.96
C LEU A 83 -1.51 13.37 6.46
N THR A 84 -2.39 12.43 6.09
CA THR A 84 -3.76 12.39 6.63
C THR A 84 -3.73 12.31 8.16
N LEU A 85 -2.86 11.48 8.75
CA LEU A 85 -2.74 11.35 10.20
C LEU A 85 -2.15 12.61 10.85
N LEU A 86 -1.09 13.17 10.26
CA LEU A 86 -0.43 14.37 10.79
C LEU A 86 -1.35 15.60 10.78
N HIS A 87 -2.30 15.65 9.85
CA HIS A 87 -3.27 16.75 9.73
C HIS A 87 -4.66 16.44 10.32
N TYR A 88 -4.79 15.39 11.15
CA TYR A 88 -6.06 15.01 11.80
C TYR A 88 -7.20 14.66 10.83
N VAL A 89 -6.86 13.96 9.75
CA VAL A 89 -7.79 13.36 8.77
C VAL A 89 -8.73 14.40 8.12
N PRO A 90 -8.20 15.47 7.49
CA PRO A 90 -9.05 16.40 6.78
C PRO A 90 -9.63 15.71 5.54
N VAL A 91 -10.89 16.02 5.20
CA VAL A 91 -11.63 15.35 4.12
C VAL A 91 -10.86 15.38 2.79
N SER A 92 -10.21 16.51 2.47
CA SER A 92 -9.40 16.65 1.25
C SER A 92 -8.27 15.62 1.18
N LEU A 93 -7.45 15.50 2.23
CA LEU A 93 -6.37 14.51 2.25
C LEU A 93 -6.92 13.08 2.31
N GLY A 94 -8.03 12.86 3.01
CA GLY A 94 -8.70 11.56 3.05
C GLY A 94 -9.14 11.09 1.66
N VAL A 95 -9.80 11.96 0.89
CA VAL A 95 -10.22 11.69 -0.49
C VAL A 95 -9.00 11.54 -1.42
N MET A 96 -7.96 12.37 -1.25
CA MET A 96 -6.71 12.22 -2.01
C MET A 96 -6.05 10.87 -1.74
N HIS A 97 -6.02 10.39 -0.49
CA HIS A 97 -5.50 9.08 -0.15
C HIS A 97 -6.37 7.96 -0.74
N GLN A 98 -7.70 8.08 -0.71
CA GLN A 98 -8.57 7.10 -1.38
C GLN A 98 -8.33 7.09 -2.90
N GLY A 99 -8.22 8.25 -3.54
CA GLY A 99 -7.89 8.37 -4.96
C GLY A 99 -6.50 7.83 -5.30
N GLY A 100 -5.50 8.06 -4.45
CA GLY A 100 -4.17 7.50 -4.62
C GLY A 100 -4.14 5.97 -4.56
N SER A 101 -5.05 5.34 -3.80
CA SER A 101 -5.20 3.88 -3.79
C SER A 101 -5.70 3.34 -5.14
N LEU A 102 -6.59 4.09 -5.82
CA LEU A 102 -7.05 3.76 -7.17
C LEU A 102 -5.90 3.91 -8.18
N VAL A 103 -5.10 4.98 -8.07
CA VAL A 103 -3.91 5.16 -8.91
C VAL A 103 -2.94 3.99 -8.76
N LEU A 104 -2.63 3.59 -7.52
CA LEU A 104 -1.79 2.43 -7.24
C LEU A 104 -2.37 1.16 -7.90
N PHE A 105 -3.66 0.90 -7.68
CA PHE A 105 -4.33 -0.26 -8.27
C PHE A 105 -4.29 -0.25 -9.81
N SER A 106 -4.58 0.88 -10.45
CA SER A 106 -4.51 1.03 -11.90
C SER A 106 -3.10 0.83 -12.45
N THR A 107 -2.07 1.34 -11.77
CA THR A 107 -0.67 1.13 -12.18
C THR A 107 -0.25 -0.34 -12.08
N LEU A 108 -0.73 -1.07 -11.06
CA LEU A 108 -0.53 -2.51 -10.93
C LEU A 108 -1.23 -3.30 -12.04
N LEU A 109 -2.50 -2.98 -12.35
CA LEU A 109 -3.22 -3.60 -13.47
C LEU A 109 -2.49 -3.38 -14.80
N TRP A 110 -2.01 -2.16 -15.03
CA TRP A 110 -1.25 -1.85 -16.23
C TRP A 110 0.08 -2.62 -16.29
N PHE A 111 0.80 -2.72 -15.16
CA PHE A 111 2.01 -3.53 -15.07
C PHE A 111 1.73 -5.00 -15.44
N THR A 112 0.68 -5.62 -14.88
CA THR A 112 0.28 -7.00 -15.21
C THR A 112 -0.09 -7.15 -16.68
N HIS A 113 -0.78 -6.16 -17.27
CA HIS A 113 -1.08 -6.16 -18.70
C HIS A 113 0.19 -6.12 -19.57
N CYS A 114 1.19 -5.31 -19.18
CA CYS A 114 2.48 -5.26 -19.88
C CYS A 114 3.23 -6.59 -19.81
N LEU A 115 3.20 -7.27 -18.66
CA LEU A 115 3.81 -8.60 -18.51
C LEU A 115 3.15 -9.65 -19.41
N ARG A 116 1.82 -9.60 -19.58
CA ARG A 116 1.09 -10.53 -20.46
C ARG A 116 1.36 -10.32 -21.95
N ALA A 117 1.84 -9.14 -22.33
CA ALA A 117 2.17 -8.83 -23.72
C ALA A 117 3.54 -9.38 -24.14
N VAL A 118 4.32 -9.97 -23.22
CA VAL A 118 5.59 -10.63 -23.53
C VAL A 118 5.30 -12.00 -24.14
N PRO A 119 5.76 -12.29 -25.39
CA PRO A 119 5.65 -13.61 -25.98
C PRO A 119 6.33 -14.68 -25.10
N LYS A 120 5.73 -15.86 -25.00
CA LYS A 120 6.29 -17.00 -24.25
C LYS A 120 7.48 -17.61 -24.96
#